data_AF-A0A212RGB8-F1
#
_entry.id   AF-A0A212RGB8-F1
#
_cell.length_a   1.000
_cell.length_b   1.000
_cell.length_c   1.000
_cell.angle_alpha   90.00
_cell.angle_beta   90.00
_cell.angle_gamma   90.00
#
_symmetry.space_group_name_H-M   'P 1'
#
loop_
_entity.id
_entity.type
_entity.pdbx_description
1 polymer ?
#
loop_
_entity_poly.entity_id
_entity_poly.type
_entity_poly.pdbx_seq_one_letter_code
_entity_poly.pdbx_strand_id
1 'polypeptide(L)'
;MSRQIHFNAFDMNCVGHQSPGLWAHPRDRSWTYKDLDYWQGLARTLERGIFDGIFIADVIGYYDVYKGSNYHAIQQAAQIPVNDPLQLAAPIALATEHLGIGITASTSFEPSRRFIPIRLPAWVLGDVLGGVPRIAWQVFQPLRCLHRRRGLIRHGPMGVHVRSGDAPAKARHPPFVQ
;
A
#
# COMPACT_ATOMS: atom_id res chain seq x y z
N MET A 1 -2.64 -33.63 7.83
CA MET A 1 -1.54 -32.64 7.92
C MET A 1 -2.11 -31.34 8.45
N SER A 2 -1.48 -30.71 9.45
CA SER A 2 -1.86 -29.36 9.88
C SER A 2 -1.36 -28.34 8.85
N ARG A 3 -2.18 -27.33 8.52
CA ARG A 3 -1.73 -26.20 7.69
C ARG A 3 -0.85 -25.28 8.53
N GLN A 4 0.29 -24.88 7.98
CA GLN A 4 1.13 -23.84 8.57
C GLN A 4 0.50 -22.45 8.29
N ILE A 5 0.61 -21.57 9.28
CA ILE A 5 0.23 -20.16 9.16
C ILE A 5 1.47 -19.39 8.76
N HIS A 6 1.36 -18.57 7.71
CA HIS A 6 2.44 -17.69 7.27
C HIS A 6 2.32 -16.33 7.95
N PHE A 7 3.43 -15.81 8.46
CA PHE A 7 3.54 -14.51 9.11
C PHE A 7 4.33 -13.54 8.26
N ASN A 8 3.69 -12.44 7.87
CA ASN A 8 4.34 -11.34 7.18
C ASN A 8 4.28 -10.08 8.04
N ALA A 9 5.41 -9.38 8.12
CA ALA A 9 5.43 -8.03 8.67
C ALA A 9 4.87 -7.06 7.63
N PHE A 10 4.09 -6.08 8.08
CA PHE A 10 3.47 -5.10 7.19
C PHE A 10 3.97 -3.71 7.53
N ASP A 11 4.77 -3.14 6.64
CA ASP A 11 5.40 -1.83 6.85
C ASP A 11 5.34 -0.98 5.57
N MET A 12 5.80 0.26 5.63
CA MET A 12 5.79 1.20 4.52
C MET A 12 6.98 2.14 4.64
N ASN A 13 7.56 2.55 3.50
CA ASN A 13 8.70 3.47 3.47
C ASN A 13 8.29 4.92 3.76
N CYS A 14 7.68 5.16 4.91
CA CYS A 14 7.14 6.43 5.39
C CYS A 14 7.20 6.50 6.92
N VAL A 15 6.76 7.63 7.50
CA VAL A 15 6.69 7.81 8.96
C VAL A 15 5.44 7.15 9.54
N GLY A 16 4.24 7.60 9.15
CA GLY A 16 2.98 7.08 9.69
C GLY A 16 2.27 6.13 8.71
N HIS A 17 2.38 4.82 8.94
CA HIS A 17 1.74 3.81 8.08
C HIS A 17 0.27 3.53 8.42
N GLN A 18 0.02 2.76 9.49
CA GLN A 18 -1.34 2.29 9.89
C GLN A 18 -1.83 2.90 11.21
N SER A 19 -0.95 3.49 12.00
CA SER A 19 -1.25 4.00 13.34
C SER A 19 -0.94 5.50 13.46
N PRO A 20 -1.86 6.38 13.01
CA PRO A 20 -1.65 7.83 13.07
C PRO A 20 -1.30 8.31 14.48
N GLY A 21 -0.32 9.19 14.59
CA GLY A 21 0.14 9.77 15.85
C GLY A 21 1.10 8.91 16.68
N LEU A 22 1.21 7.59 16.41
CA LEU A 22 2.10 6.71 17.19
C LEU A 22 3.59 7.04 16.99
N TRP A 23 3.93 7.66 15.86
CA TRP A 23 5.27 8.18 15.58
C TRP A 23 5.79 9.18 16.64
N ALA A 24 4.89 9.83 17.39
CA ALA A 24 5.25 10.74 18.47
C ALA A 24 5.54 10.03 19.80
N HIS A 25 5.29 8.72 19.88
CA HIS A 25 5.56 7.94 21.08
C HIS A 25 7.09 7.87 21.33
N PRO A 26 7.61 8.06 22.56
CA PRO A 26 9.07 8.13 22.81
C PRO A 26 9.89 6.90 22.40
N ARG A 27 9.24 5.75 22.29
CA ARG A 27 9.85 4.48 21.84
C ARG A 27 9.75 4.22 20.34
N ASP A 28 8.96 5.02 19.64
CA ASP A 28 8.77 4.86 18.21
C ASP A 28 9.99 5.39 17.44
N ARG A 29 10.36 4.65 16.39
CA ARG A 29 11.52 4.95 15.55
C ARG A 29 11.15 5.06 14.07
N SER A 30 9.86 5.09 13.73
CA SER A 30 9.41 5.21 12.34
C SER A 30 9.92 6.48 11.65
N TRP A 31 10.20 7.54 12.41
CA TRP A 31 10.80 8.77 11.89
C TRP A 31 12.23 8.58 11.32
N THR A 32 12.92 7.49 11.69
CA THR A 32 14.23 7.11 11.14
C THR A 32 14.13 6.22 9.90
N TYR A 33 12.95 6.13 9.25
CA TYR A 33 12.73 5.31 8.04
C TYR A 33 13.68 5.62 6.87
N LYS A 34 14.37 6.76 6.89
CA LYS A 34 15.38 7.12 5.87
C LYS A 34 16.72 6.42 6.08
N ASP A 35 16.94 5.85 7.26
CA ASP A 35 18.21 5.25 7.63
C ASP A 35 18.22 3.77 7.21
N LEU A 36 19.24 3.35 6.46
CA LEU A 36 19.35 1.95 6.03
C LEU A 36 19.47 0.98 7.22
N ASP A 37 20.08 1.43 8.32
CA ASP A 37 20.22 0.63 9.54
C ASP A 37 18.88 0.30 10.19
N TYR A 38 17.87 1.16 10.04
CA TYR A 38 16.51 0.89 10.49
C TYR A 38 15.96 -0.34 9.76
N TRP A 39 16.03 -0.35 8.43
CA TRP A 39 15.48 -1.44 7.60
C TRP A 39 16.27 -2.73 7.74
N GLN A 40 17.60 -2.66 7.77
CA GLN A 40 18.42 -3.85 7.99
C GLN A 40 18.23 -4.42 9.42
N GLY A 41 18.10 -3.55 10.43
CA GLY A 41 17.82 -3.95 11.80
C GLY A 41 16.45 -4.62 11.94
N LEU A 42 15.44 -4.07 11.27
CA LEU A 42 14.10 -4.67 11.17
C LEU A 42 14.17 -6.04 10.49
N ALA A 43 14.80 -6.13 9.31
CA ALA A 43 14.94 -7.36 8.55
C ALA A 43 15.59 -8.50 9.36
N ARG A 44 16.72 -8.21 10.01
CA ARG A 44 17.38 -9.16 10.93
C ARG A 44 16.47 -9.59 12.07
N THR A 45 15.62 -8.69 12.57
CA THR A 45 14.68 -9.01 13.65
C THR A 45 13.56 -9.92 13.19
N LEU A 46 13.02 -9.68 12.00
CA LEU A 46 12.00 -10.52 11.39
C LEU A 46 12.53 -11.92 11.06
N GLU A 47 13.75 -12.01 10.53
CA GLU A 47 14.39 -13.29 10.24
C GLU A 47 14.66 -14.11 11.51
N ARG A 48 15.17 -13.48 12.58
CA ARG A 48 15.29 -14.14 13.89
C ARG A 48 13.92 -14.58 14.45
N GLY A 49 12.85 -13.87 14.09
CA GLY A 49 11.48 -14.19 14.45
C GLY A 49 10.80 -15.24 13.56
N ILE A 50 11.50 -15.79 12.55
CA ILE A 50 10.99 -16.80 11.61
C ILE A 50 9.74 -16.29 10.86
N PHE A 51 9.75 -15.00 10.49
CA PHE A 51 8.75 -14.45 9.57
C PHE A 51 9.01 -14.96 8.15
N ASP A 52 7.95 -15.25 7.41
CA ASP A 52 8.04 -15.63 6.00
C ASP A 52 8.50 -14.45 5.13
N GLY A 53 8.14 -13.23 5.52
CA GLY A 53 8.55 -12.05 4.80
C GLY A 53 8.18 -10.73 5.45
N ILE A 54 8.70 -9.67 4.83
CA ILE A 54 8.29 -8.29 5.05
C ILE A 54 7.56 -7.79 3.80
N PHE A 55 6.43 -7.16 4.02
CA PHE A 55 5.61 -6.57 2.99
C PHE A 55 5.66 -5.03 3.12
N ILE A 56 6.24 -4.38 2.11
CA ILE A 56 6.42 -2.93 2.03
C ILE A 56 5.33 -2.34 1.13
N ALA A 57 4.37 -1.66 1.76
CA ALA A 57 3.31 -0.94 1.08
C ALA A 57 3.82 0.34 0.40
N ASP A 58 3.05 0.86 -0.56
CA ASP A 58 3.34 2.14 -1.23
C ASP A 58 2.07 2.86 -1.70
N VAL A 59 2.17 4.19 -1.81
CA VAL A 59 1.16 5.08 -2.40
C VAL A 59 1.81 6.15 -3.27
N ILE A 60 1.26 6.35 -4.47
CA ILE A 60 1.74 7.37 -5.42
C ILE A 60 1.04 8.74 -5.21
N GLY A 61 0.19 8.85 -4.19
CA GLY A 61 -0.62 10.04 -3.92
C GLY A 61 -0.84 10.30 -2.43
N TYR A 62 -1.32 11.51 -2.13
CA TYR A 62 -1.55 11.95 -0.75
C TYR A 62 -3.00 11.80 -0.33
N TYR A 63 -3.23 11.59 0.96
CA TYR A 63 -4.56 11.63 1.56
C TYR A 63 -5.05 13.07 1.69
N ASP A 64 -6.01 13.44 0.85
CA ASP A 64 -6.55 14.79 0.69
C ASP A 64 -8.08 14.86 0.80
N VAL A 65 -8.74 13.71 0.97
CA VAL A 65 -10.21 13.61 1.00
C VAL A 65 -10.77 14.25 2.26
N TYR A 66 -10.15 13.98 3.41
CA TYR A 66 -10.62 14.53 4.69
C TYR A 66 -10.48 16.05 4.70
N LYS A 67 -11.62 16.75 4.88
CA LYS A 67 -11.72 18.22 4.82
C LYS A 67 -11.20 18.83 3.52
N GLY A 68 -11.14 18.04 2.43
CA GLY A 68 -10.71 18.51 1.11
C GLY A 68 -9.27 19.05 1.06
N SER A 69 -8.42 18.67 2.01
CA SER A 69 -7.04 19.15 2.10
C SER A 69 -6.11 18.05 2.62
N ASN A 70 -4.88 18.02 2.11
CA ASN A 70 -3.83 17.14 2.61
C ASN A 70 -3.16 17.68 3.89
N TYR A 71 -3.60 18.84 4.39
CA TYR A 71 -3.06 19.45 5.61
C TYR A 71 -3.01 18.47 6.78
N HIS A 72 -4.10 17.73 7.01
CA HIS A 72 -4.17 16.78 8.12
C HIS A 72 -3.25 15.57 7.92
N ALA A 73 -3.06 15.11 6.68
CA ALA A 73 -2.13 14.03 6.39
C ALA A 73 -0.68 14.45 6.66
N ILE A 74 -0.31 15.68 6.26
CA ILE A 74 1.02 16.24 6.55
C ILE A 74 1.24 16.39 8.05
N GLN A 75 0.28 16.99 8.77
CA GLN A 75 0.39 17.22 10.21
C GLN A 75 0.53 15.92 11.01
N GLN A 76 -0.06 14.82 10.53
CA GLN A 76 -0.04 13.52 11.20
C GLN A 76 0.98 12.54 10.60
N ALA A 77 1.78 13.00 9.63
CA ALA A 77 2.70 12.19 8.85
C ALA A 77 2.06 10.92 8.23
N ALA A 78 0.77 11.00 7.89
CA ALA A 78 -0.02 9.87 7.42
C ALA A 78 0.33 9.53 5.96
N GLN A 79 1.23 8.56 5.79
CA GLN A 79 1.82 8.12 4.53
C GLN A 79 2.45 9.26 3.71
N ILE A 80 2.82 10.35 4.38
CA ILE A 80 3.58 11.46 3.83
C ILE A 80 4.54 11.96 4.92
N PRO A 81 5.85 12.12 4.64
CA PRO A 81 6.55 11.77 3.40
C PRO A 81 6.59 10.24 3.14
N VAL A 82 6.65 9.84 1.87
CA VAL A 82 6.80 8.46 1.43
C VAL A 82 7.92 8.37 0.39
N ASN A 83 8.82 7.40 0.56
CA ASN A 83 9.92 7.11 -0.36
C ASN A 83 9.61 5.86 -1.20
N ASP A 84 10.25 5.73 -2.36
CA ASP A 84 10.12 4.54 -3.21
C ASP A 84 10.53 3.27 -2.43
N PRO A 85 9.63 2.26 -2.28
CA PRO A 85 9.92 1.03 -1.56
C PRO A 85 10.93 0.13 -2.27
N LEU A 86 11.12 0.28 -3.60
CA LEU A 86 12.03 -0.56 -4.37
C LEU A 86 13.48 -0.40 -3.90
N GLN A 87 13.83 0.79 -3.41
CA GLN A 87 15.16 1.09 -2.87
C GLN A 87 15.50 0.25 -1.63
N LEU A 88 14.50 -0.32 -0.95
CA LEU A 88 14.69 -1.14 0.25
C LEU A 88 14.97 -2.62 -0.06
N ALA A 89 14.71 -3.07 -1.28
CA ALA A 89 14.86 -4.48 -1.65
C ALA A 89 16.29 -4.99 -1.43
N ALA A 90 17.28 -4.26 -1.96
CA ALA A 90 18.68 -4.62 -1.86
C ALA A 90 19.22 -4.61 -0.40
N PRO A 91 19.05 -3.53 0.40
CA PRO A 91 19.58 -3.52 1.76
C PRO A 91 18.93 -4.56 2.68
N ILE A 92 17.63 -4.82 2.54
CA ILE A 92 16.95 -5.88 3.30
C ILE A 92 17.51 -7.24 2.91
N ALA A 93 17.62 -7.50 1.60
CA ALA A 93 18.09 -8.79 1.10
C ALA A 93 19.57 -9.08 1.41
N LEU A 94 20.41 -8.05 1.54
CA LEU A 94 21.80 -8.18 1.98
C LEU A 94 21.92 -8.47 3.48
N ALA A 95 20.92 -8.10 4.28
CA ALA A 95 20.93 -8.28 5.72
C ALA A 95 20.31 -9.61 6.19
N THR A 96 19.75 -10.41 5.27
CA THR A 96 19.01 -11.64 5.57
C THR A 96 19.27 -12.75 4.55
N GLU A 97 18.99 -14.00 4.89
CA GLU A 97 19.17 -15.18 4.04
C GLU A 97 17.85 -15.80 3.57
N HIS A 98 16.81 -15.83 4.43
CA HIS A 98 15.55 -16.53 4.16
C HIS A 98 14.31 -15.63 4.10
N LEU A 99 14.42 -14.39 4.57
CA LEU A 99 13.28 -13.47 4.62
C LEU A 99 12.79 -13.09 3.21
N GLY A 100 11.50 -13.30 2.95
CA GLY A 100 10.83 -12.81 1.74
C GLY A 100 10.62 -11.29 1.77
N ILE A 101 10.60 -10.66 0.60
CA ILE A 101 10.49 -9.20 0.42
C ILE A 101 9.35 -8.92 -0.56
N GLY A 102 8.21 -8.50 -0.03
CA GLY A 102 7.07 -8.05 -0.81
C GLY A 102 7.12 -6.54 -1.04
N ILE A 103 7.03 -6.09 -2.28
CA ILE A 103 7.00 -4.67 -2.64
C ILE A 103 5.73 -4.34 -3.41
N THR A 104 5.01 -3.30 -2.98
CA THR A 104 3.88 -2.78 -3.74
C THR A 104 4.36 -2.03 -4.99
N ALA A 105 3.77 -2.34 -6.14
CA ALA A 105 3.96 -1.63 -7.40
C ALA A 105 2.61 -1.32 -8.05
N SER A 106 2.49 -0.13 -8.66
CA SER A 106 1.25 0.31 -9.29
C SER A 106 1.29 0.19 -10.81
N THR A 107 0.28 -0.44 -11.40
CA THR A 107 0.12 -0.56 -12.86
C THR A 107 -0.38 0.69 -13.56
N SER A 108 -0.88 1.68 -12.82
CA SER A 108 -1.71 2.75 -13.42
C SER A 108 -0.93 4.00 -13.81
N PHE A 109 0.28 4.16 -13.27
CA PHE A 109 1.12 5.33 -13.51
C PHE A 109 2.50 4.97 -14.07
N GLU A 110 2.83 3.69 -14.10
CA GLU A 110 4.00 3.19 -14.79
C GLU A 110 3.62 2.78 -16.21
N PRO A 111 4.32 3.25 -17.25
CA PRO A 111 4.12 2.73 -18.60
C PRO A 111 4.25 1.20 -18.58
N SER A 112 3.47 0.47 -19.38
CA SER A 112 3.55 -1.00 -19.46
C SER A 112 4.99 -1.51 -19.72
N ARG A 113 5.81 -0.71 -20.40
CA ARG A 113 7.25 -0.95 -20.60
C ARG A 113 8.12 -0.86 -19.34
N ARG A 114 7.63 -0.32 -18.23
CA ARG A 114 8.23 -0.33 -16.88
C ARG A 114 7.65 -1.40 -15.95
N PHE A 115 6.62 -2.12 -16.40
CA PHE A 115 6.20 -3.42 -15.85
C PHE A 115 6.97 -4.60 -16.49
N ILE A 116 7.47 -4.45 -17.72
CA ILE A 116 8.39 -5.41 -18.38
C ILE A 116 9.78 -5.58 -17.68
N PRO A 117 10.39 -4.56 -17.04
CA PRO A 117 11.47 -4.71 -16.10
C PRO A 117 10.93 -4.95 -14.68
N ILE A 118 9.85 -5.72 -14.49
CA ILE A 118 9.77 -6.59 -13.30
C ILE A 118 10.77 -7.74 -13.45
N ARG A 119 11.17 -8.06 -14.70
CA ARG A 119 12.24 -9.00 -15.03
C ARG A 119 13.63 -8.44 -14.67
N LEU A 120 13.99 -7.20 -15.06
CA LEU A 120 15.37 -6.72 -14.87
C LEU A 120 15.80 -6.55 -13.39
N PRO A 121 15.06 -5.87 -12.50
CA PRO A 121 15.40 -5.74 -11.08
C PRO A 121 15.26 -7.06 -10.33
N ALA A 122 14.25 -7.88 -10.60
CA ALA A 122 14.13 -9.19 -9.93
C ALA A 122 15.23 -10.18 -10.36
N TRP A 123 15.73 -10.09 -11.60
CA TRP A 123 16.87 -10.88 -12.05
C TRP A 123 18.21 -10.27 -11.60
N VAL A 124 18.41 -8.96 -11.69
CA VAL A 124 19.63 -8.30 -11.16
C VAL A 124 19.73 -8.47 -9.65
N LEU A 125 18.65 -8.25 -8.90
CA LEU A 125 18.63 -8.59 -7.48
C LEU A 125 18.70 -10.10 -7.29
N GLY A 126 18.00 -10.93 -8.06
CA GLY A 126 18.10 -12.39 -7.96
C GLY A 126 19.53 -12.93 -8.11
N ASP A 127 20.27 -12.40 -9.09
CA ASP A 127 21.67 -12.74 -9.37
C ASP A 127 22.60 -12.21 -8.27
N VAL A 128 22.38 -10.98 -7.79
CA VAL A 128 23.13 -10.40 -6.65
C VAL A 128 22.83 -11.14 -5.34
N LEU A 129 21.65 -11.74 -5.21
CA LEU A 129 21.17 -12.41 -3.99
C LEU A 129 21.34 -13.94 -4.03
N GLY A 130 22.17 -14.47 -4.92
CA GLY A 130 22.55 -15.89 -4.91
C GLY A 130 21.47 -16.84 -5.46
N GLY A 131 20.59 -16.37 -6.36
CA GLY A 131 19.71 -17.22 -7.16
C GLY A 131 18.39 -17.67 -6.50
N VAL A 132 18.07 -17.19 -5.28
CA VAL A 132 16.78 -17.47 -4.64
C VAL A 132 15.81 -16.30 -4.87
N PRO A 133 14.66 -16.50 -5.55
CA PRO A 133 13.68 -15.44 -5.76
C PRO A 133 12.95 -15.15 -4.44
N ARG A 134 13.50 -14.23 -3.65
CA ARG A 134 12.92 -13.76 -2.38
C ARG A 134 12.03 -12.54 -2.56
N ILE A 135 11.96 -11.97 -3.76
CA ILE A 135 11.21 -10.74 -4.04
C ILE A 135 9.84 -11.09 -4.64
N ALA A 136 8.78 -10.61 -4.01
CA ALA A 136 7.42 -10.69 -4.49
C ALA A 136 6.87 -9.30 -4.80
N TRP A 137 5.99 -9.20 -5.79
CA TRP A 137 5.33 -7.95 -6.17
C TRP A 137 3.86 -8.01 -5.82
N GLN A 138 3.37 -7.01 -5.10
CA GLN A 138 1.93 -6.79 -4.97
C GLN A 138 1.51 -5.72 -5.94
N VAL A 139 0.67 -6.13 -6.88
CA VAL A 139 0.13 -5.24 -7.91
C VAL A 139 -1.10 -4.55 -7.37
N PHE A 140 -1.11 -3.21 -7.38
CA PHE A 140 -2.22 -2.41 -6.90
C PHE A 140 -2.71 -1.36 -7.90
N GLN A 141 -4.03 -1.18 -7.93
CA GLN A 141 -4.71 -0.12 -8.67
C GLN A 141 -4.99 1.06 -7.72
N PRO A 142 -4.37 2.24 -7.94
CA PRO A 142 -4.53 3.40 -7.07
C PRO A 142 -5.97 3.87 -6.97
N LEU A 143 -6.29 4.55 -5.86
CA LEU A 143 -7.63 5.08 -5.64
C LEU A 143 -8.04 6.10 -6.71
N ARG A 144 -9.36 6.19 -6.93
CA ARG A 144 -9.98 7.03 -7.97
C ARG A 144 -9.66 8.53 -7.81
N CYS A 145 -9.43 9.00 -6.59
CA CYS A 145 -9.05 10.40 -6.31
C CYS A 145 -7.69 10.76 -6.93
N LEU A 146 -6.72 9.84 -6.90
CA LEU A 146 -5.40 10.05 -7.46
C LEU A 146 -5.43 10.08 -9.00
N HIS A 147 -6.22 9.20 -9.62
CA HIS A 147 -6.45 9.21 -11.07
C HIS A 147 -7.04 10.53 -11.56
N ARG A 148 -7.94 11.16 -10.78
CA ARG A 148 -8.52 12.46 -11.11
C ARG A 148 -7.46 13.58 -11.09
N ARG A 149 -6.59 13.63 -10.07
CA ARG A 149 -5.54 14.66 -9.96
C ARG A 149 -4.51 14.58 -11.08
N ARG A 150 -4.19 13.38 -11.56
CA ARG A 150 -3.24 13.17 -12.67
C ARG A 150 -3.89 13.16 -14.06
N GLY A 151 -5.16 13.57 -14.16
CA GLY A 151 -5.84 13.76 -15.45
C GLY A 151 -6.20 12.47 -16.19
N LEU A 152 -6.15 11.30 -15.52
CA LEU A 152 -6.47 10.00 -16.13
C LEU A 152 -7.98 9.69 -16.17
N ILE A 153 -8.80 10.50 -15.48
CA ILE A 153 -10.27 10.43 -15.55
C ILE A 153 -10.79 11.79 -16.01
N ARG A 154 -11.38 11.85 -17.21
CA ARG A 154 -12.11 13.03 -17.70
C ARG A 154 -13.50 13.10 -17.08
N HIS A 155 -13.99 14.33 -16.87
CA HIS A 155 -15.26 14.62 -16.19
C HIS A 155 -16.46 13.90 -16.80
N GLY A 156 -17.19 13.15 -15.97
CA GLY A 156 -18.63 12.93 -16.10
C GLY A 156 -19.31 13.58 -14.88
N PRO A 157 -20.55 14.08 -15.00
CA PRO A 157 -21.19 14.85 -13.93
C PRO A 157 -21.32 14.03 -12.64
N MET A 158 -21.13 14.71 -11.51
CA MET A 158 -21.34 14.16 -10.17
C MET A 158 -22.85 13.93 -9.95
N GLY A 159 -23.37 12.81 -10.45
CA GLY A 159 -24.63 12.27 -9.99
C GLY A 159 -24.41 11.50 -8.70
N VAL A 160 -24.77 12.09 -7.55
CA VAL A 160 -25.00 11.33 -6.33
C VAL A 160 -26.28 10.53 -6.56
N HIS A 161 -26.18 9.31 -7.08
CA HIS A 161 -27.30 8.37 -7.02
C HIS A 161 -27.37 7.78 -5.62
N VAL A 162 -28.08 8.47 -4.73
CA VAL A 162 -28.72 7.81 -3.60
C VAL A 162 -29.79 6.90 -4.20
N ARG A 163 -29.55 5.58 -4.22
CA ARG A 163 -30.65 4.61 -4.35
C ARG A 163 -31.44 4.69 -3.04
N SER A 164 -32.47 5.53 -3.02
CA SER A 164 -33.55 5.39 -2.05
C SER A 164 -34.19 4.02 -2.27
N GLY A 165 -34.13 3.16 -1.26
CA GLY A 165 -34.75 1.83 -1.31
C GLY A 165 -36.23 1.92 -1.64
N ASP A 166 -36.65 1.02 -2.52
CA ASP A 166 -38.00 0.85 -3.00
C ASP A 166 -39.00 0.62 -1.85
N ALA A 167 -40.00 1.50 -1.74
CA ALA A 167 -41.25 1.18 -1.07
C ALA A 167 -42.16 0.43 -2.07
N PRO A 168 -42.78 -0.70 -1.70
CA PRO A 168 -43.50 -1.51 -2.67
C PRO A 168 -44.83 -0.88 -3.10
N ALA A 169 -45.00 -0.92 -4.42
CA ALA A 169 -46.17 -0.77 -5.27
C ALA A 169 -47.57 -0.66 -4.63
N LYS A 170 -48.26 0.39 -5.08
CA LYS A 170 -49.71 0.60 -5.05
C LYS A 170 -50.51 -0.65 -5.46
N ALA A 171 -51.37 -1.14 -4.59
CA ALA A 171 -52.53 -1.94 -4.96
C ALA A 171 -53.68 -1.00 -5.40
N ARG A 172 -54.33 -1.34 -6.50
CA ARG A 172 -55.43 -0.60 -7.13
C ARG A 172 -56.79 -1.20 -6.78
N HIS A 173 -57.73 -0.33 -6.37
CA HIS A 173 -59.19 -0.33 -6.60
C HIS A 173 -60.08 -1.39 -5.90
N PRO A 174 -61.43 -1.20 -5.78
CA PRO A 174 -62.32 -0.20 -6.41
C PRO A 174 -63.33 0.48 -5.41
N PRO A 175 -64.32 1.28 -5.85
CA PRO A 175 -65.00 2.29 -5.05
C PRO A 175 -66.29 1.77 -4.40
N PHE A 176 -66.72 2.35 -3.28
CA PHE A 176 -68.13 2.38 -2.86
C PHE A 176 -68.32 3.47 -1.81
N VAL A 177 -69.17 4.46 -2.11
CA VAL A 177 -69.90 5.22 -1.10
C VAL A 177 -71.31 4.64 -1.16
N GLN A 178 -71.69 3.90 -0.10
CA GLN A 178 -72.90 3.08 0.02
C GLN A 178 -73.05 1.95 -1.01
#